data_AF-A0A7X0H6I4-F1
#
_entry.id   AF-A0A7X0H6I4-F1
#
_cell.length_a   1.000
_cell.length_b   1.000
_cell.length_c   1.000
_cell.angle_alpha   90.00
_cell.angle_beta   90.00
_cell.angle_gamma   90.00
#
_symmetry.space_group_name_H-M   'P 1'
#
loop_
_entity.id
_entity.type
_entity.pdbx_description
1 polymer ?
#
loop_
_entity_poly.entity_id
_entity_poly.type
_entity_poly.pdbx_seq_one_letter_code
_entity_poly.pdbx_strand_id
1 'polypeptide(L)'
;MVSSSWDSLRELADPPTEQGKDGRRVRGQAFAVELQTLEGTDRLQLAYDYANVVRTQAQIADVWFVDRGQDAVVYAGRYPRKDHPEARAKLKEVRAATVEGKRVFRKAKLVAIDRKQAGIRDKHDLSQYSGYRTLLVAVFDENHGKEFRRSAEETAEALREEHEVDIYFYHGPNQSLVTAGLFTQMDFVPVDGVDSYGPEIRQMQEIFPHTQRNGEYLIGEDLASEDKREPTVVVRVP
;
A
#
# COMPACT_ATOMS: atom_id res chain seq x y z
N MET A 1 32.38 12.44 13.54
CA MET A 1 31.05 12.99 13.85
C MET A 1 30.20 12.91 12.60
N VAL A 2 29.51 11.79 12.40
CA VAL A 2 28.53 11.61 11.33
C VAL A 2 27.27 11.06 11.99
N SER A 3 26.47 11.97 12.54
CA SER A 3 25.10 11.69 12.96
C SER A 3 24.17 12.38 11.96
N SER A 4 23.79 11.70 10.88
CA SER A 4 22.79 12.25 9.95
C SER A 4 22.13 11.22 9.02
N SER A 5 22.20 9.92 9.30
CA SER A 5 21.61 8.91 8.41
C SER A 5 20.10 8.75 8.55
N TRP A 6 19.55 9.02 9.74
CA TRP A 6 18.15 8.67 10.07
C TRP A 6 17.18 9.85 10.04
N ASP A 7 17.61 11.06 10.41
CA ASP A 7 16.75 12.25 10.37
C ASP A 7 16.40 12.67 8.93
N SER A 8 17.26 12.35 7.96
CA SER A 8 17.08 12.61 6.53
C SER A 8 15.93 11.83 5.90
N LEU A 9 15.49 10.71 6.50
CA LEU A 9 14.38 9.89 6.00
C LEU A 9 13.00 10.52 6.25
N ARG A 10 12.89 11.51 7.15
CA ARG A 10 11.64 12.23 7.41
C ARG A 10 11.33 13.34 6.41
N GLU A 11 12.32 13.85 5.69
CA GLU A 11 12.16 15.01 4.79
C GLU A 11 11.88 14.65 3.32
N LEU A 12 11.91 13.36 2.96
CA LEU A 12 11.92 12.89 1.56
C LEU A 12 10.56 12.42 1.00
N ALA A 13 9.44 12.63 1.71
CA ALA A 13 8.14 12.03 1.39
C ALA A 13 7.16 12.88 0.56
N ASP A 14 7.49 14.13 0.22
CA ASP A 14 6.59 14.98 -0.59
C ASP A 14 7.16 15.26 -2.00
N PRO A 15 6.51 14.82 -3.10
CA PRO A 15 6.88 15.26 -4.44
C PRO A 15 6.48 16.73 -4.68
N PRO A 16 7.27 17.50 -5.44
CA PRO A 16 6.94 18.89 -5.77
C PRO A 16 5.67 18.92 -6.62
N THR A 17 4.70 19.75 -6.20
CA THR A 17 3.48 19.98 -6.95
C THR A 17 3.80 20.80 -8.20
N GLU A 18 3.70 20.20 -9.39
CA GLU A 18 3.80 20.93 -10.65
C GLU A 18 2.69 21.99 -10.73
N GLN A 19 3.10 23.27 -10.72
CA GLN A 19 2.22 24.39 -11.03
C GLN A 19 2.00 24.46 -12.54
N GLY A 20 0.94 23.80 -13.01
CA GLY A 20 0.38 24.08 -14.32
C GLY A 20 -0.13 25.52 -14.39
N LYS A 21 0.56 26.35 -15.18
CA LYS A 21 0.09 27.65 -15.66
C LYS A 21 -1.12 27.41 -16.56
N ASP A 22 -2.32 27.41 -15.99
CA ASP A 22 -3.52 27.92 -16.64
C ASP A 22 -4.66 28.02 -15.63
N GLY A 23 -5.07 29.26 -15.36
CA GLY A 23 -6.06 29.60 -14.35
C GLY A 23 -7.47 29.18 -14.75
N ARG A 24 -7.97 28.10 -14.16
CA ARG A 24 -9.38 27.92 -13.71
C ARG A 24 -9.52 26.66 -12.85
N ARG A 25 -9.57 26.85 -11.53
CA ARG A 25 -9.78 25.78 -10.53
C ARG A 25 -11.24 25.28 -10.60
N VAL A 26 -11.46 24.11 -11.20
CA VAL A 26 -12.61 23.27 -10.87
C VAL A 26 -12.21 22.46 -9.62
N ARG A 27 -12.87 22.72 -8.49
CA ARG A 27 -12.58 22.06 -7.19
C ARG A 27 -12.75 20.53 -7.28
N GLY A 28 -11.63 19.81 -7.26
CA GLY A 28 -11.36 18.56 -6.52
C GLY A 28 -12.18 17.29 -6.75
N GLN A 29 -13.38 17.34 -7.32
CA GLN A 29 -14.26 16.17 -7.44
C GLN A 29 -14.06 15.44 -8.77
N ALA A 30 -13.88 14.13 -8.68
CA ALA A 30 -14.05 13.19 -9.77
C ALA A 30 -15.25 12.28 -9.47
N PHE A 31 -15.61 11.41 -10.40
CA PHE A 31 -16.70 10.46 -10.28
C PHE A 31 -16.23 9.05 -10.64
N ALA A 32 -16.76 8.05 -9.96
CA ALA A 32 -16.52 6.65 -10.27
C ALA A 32 -17.80 5.84 -10.04
N VAL A 33 -17.87 4.64 -10.63
CA VAL A 33 -18.99 3.72 -10.40
C VAL A 33 -18.67 2.88 -9.17
N GLU A 34 -19.40 3.08 -8.07
CA GLU A 34 -19.30 2.27 -6.86
C GLU A 34 -19.91 0.89 -7.12
N LEU A 35 -19.12 -0.15 -6.92
CA LEU A 35 -19.51 -1.54 -7.08
C LEU A 35 -19.97 -2.16 -5.77
N GLN A 36 -19.14 -2.01 -4.72
CA GLN A 36 -19.35 -2.63 -3.42
C GLN A 36 -18.58 -1.88 -2.33
N THR A 37 -19.14 -1.86 -1.12
CA THR A 37 -18.44 -1.46 0.12
C THR A 37 -18.27 -2.71 0.98
N LEU A 38 -17.07 -2.90 1.51
CA LEU A 38 -16.67 -4.06 2.31
C LEU A 38 -16.16 -3.56 3.66
N GLU A 39 -16.58 -4.22 4.72
CA GLU A 39 -16.26 -3.85 6.09
C GLU A 39 -15.55 -5.02 6.78
N GLY A 40 -14.90 -4.76 7.91
CA GLY A 40 -14.21 -5.80 8.69
C GLY A 40 -12.69 -5.66 8.69
N THR A 41 -12.05 -6.58 9.43
CA THR A 41 -10.59 -6.63 9.57
C THR A 41 -9.90 -7.12 8.28
N ASP A 42 -10.58 -7.96 7.52
CA ASP A 42 -10.14 -8.52 6.23
C ASP A 42 -10.65 -7.72 5.01
N ARG A 43 -11.25 -6.53 5.22
CA ARG A 43 -11.91 -5.73 4.18
C ARG A 43 -11.05 -5.47 2.94
N LEU A 44 -9.74 -5.30 3.11
CA LEU A 44 -8.82 -5.03 1.99
C LEU A 44 -8.53 -6.28 1.18
N GLN A 45 -8.39 -7.42 1.85
CA GLN A 45 -8.28 -8.72 1.19
C GLN A 45 -9.56 -9.02 0.41
N LEU A 46 -10.73 -8.84 1.04
CA LEU A 46 -12.03 -8.99 0.39
C LEU A 46 -12.18 -8.03 -0.81
N ALA A 47 -11.72 -6.78 -0.70
CA ALA A 47 -11.81 -5.80 -1.77
C ALA A 47 -10.90 -6.15 -2.95
N TYR A 48 -9.70 -6.66 -2.68
CA TYR A 48 -8.78 -7.18 -3.68
C TYR A 48 -9.35 -8.39 -4.42
N ASP A 49 -9.83 -9.39 -3.69
CA ASP A 49 -10.42 -10.60 -4.26
C ASP A 49 -11.66 -10.25 -5.08
N TYR A 50 -12.53 -9.39 -4.54
CA TYR A 50 -13.69 -8.89 -5.26
C TYR A 50 -13.29 -8.16 -6.54
N ALA A 51 -12.32 -7.24 -6.49
CA ALA A 51 -11.82 -6.54 -7.66
C ALA A 51 -11.28 -7.51 -8.73
N ASN A 52 -10.57 -8.57 -8.33
CA ASN A 52 -10.08 -9.60 -9.25
C ASN A 52 -11.21 -10.41 -9.88
N VAL A 53 -12.22 -10.81 -9.11
CA VAL A 53 -13.42 -11.46 -9.65
C VAL A 53 -14.13 -10.55 -10.65
N VAL A 54 -14.27 -9.25 -10.35
CA VAL A 54 -14.89 -8.31 -11.28
C VAL A 54 -14.06 -8.17 -12.58
N ARG A 55 -12.74 -8.05 -12.47
CA ARG A 55 -11.85 -7.93 -13.65
C ARG A 55 -11.91 -9.18 -14.53
N THR A 56 -11.89 -10.36 -13.93
CA THR A 56 -11.77 -11.64 -14.64
C THR A 56 -13.12 -12.18 -15.12
N GLN A 57 -14.14 -12.19 -14.25
CA GLN A 57 -15.44 -12.80 -14.55
C GLN A 57 -16.43 -11.80 -15.16
N ALA A 58 -16.48 -10.56 -14.66
CA ALA A 58 -17.37 -9.54 -15.19
C ALA A 58 -16.76 -8.77 -16.39
N GLN A 59 -15.48 -9.00 -16.70
CA GLN A 59 -14.71 -8.36 -17.77
C GLN A 59 -14.64 -6.83 -17.67
N ILE A 60 -14.69 -6.28 -16.45
CA ILE A 60 -14.55 -4.85 -16.21
C ILE A 60 -13.10 -4.59 -15.79
N ALA A 61 -12.26 -4.15 -16.73
CA ALA A 61 -10.82 -4.03 -16.51
C ALA A 61 -10.43 -2.89 -15.56
N ASP A 62 -11.17 -1.77 -15.57
CA ASP A 62 -10.86 -0.52 -14.88
C ASP A 62 -11.34 -0.49 -13.43
N VAL A 63 -11.19 -1.62 -12.72
CA VAL A 63 -11.59 -1.79 -11.33
C VAL A 63 -10.43 -1.48 -10.39
N TRP A 64 -10.73 -0.79 -9.30
CA TRP A 64 -9.80 -0.42 -8.24
C TRP A 64 -10.57 -0.31 -6.92
N PHE A 65 -9.89 -0.28 -5.78
CA PHE A 65 -10.56 -0.07 -4.50
C PHE A 65 -9.81 0.93 -3.65
N VAL A 66 -10.42 1.40 -2.56
CA VAL A 66 -9.79 2.34 -1.63
C VAL A 66 -10.08 1.91 -0.22
N ASP A 67 -9.07 1.99 0.65
CA ASP A 67 -9.28 1.96 2.09
C ASP A 67 -9.77 3.31 2.61
N ARG A 68 -10.87 3.31 3.35
CA ARG A 68 -11.39 4.49 4.07
C ARG A 68 -11.29 4.30 5.60
N GLY A 69 -10.45 3.36 6.04
CA GLY A 69 -10.19 3.06 7.44
C GLY A 69 -11.19 2.08 8.05
N GLN A 70 -12.49 2.40 7.99
CA GLN A 70 -13.55 1.50 8.49
C GLN A 70 -14.12 0.57 7.42
N ASP A 71 -14.01 0.97 6.16
CA ASP A 71 -14.49 0.22 5.02
C ASP A 71 -13.48 0.28 3.85
N ALA A 72 -13.60 -0.66 2.94
CA ALA A 72 -12.93 -0.67 1.65
C ALA A 72 -13.98 -0.59 0.55
N VAL A 73 -13.84 0.39 -0.36
CA VAL A 73 -14.83 0.61 -1.42
C VAL A 73 -14.24 0.29 -2.78
N VAL A 74 -14.91 -0.59 -3.52
CA VAL A 74 -14.52 -1.01 -4.86
C VAL A 74 -15.24 -0.13 -5.90
N TYR A 75 -14.46 0.40 -6.84
CA TYR A 75 -14.87 1.31 -7.90
C TYR A 75 -14.55 0.75 -9.28
N ALA A 76 -15.28 1.22 -10.29
CA ALA A 76 -14.93 1.10 -11.70
C ALA A 76 -14.86 2.48 -12.38
N GLY A 77 -13.79 2.69 -13.14
CA GLY A 77 -13.53 3.90 -13.92
C GLY A 77 -13.24 5.13 -13.08
N ARG A 78 -12.85 6.22 -13.76
CA ARG A 78 -12.64 7.53 -13.16
C ARG A 78 -12.98 8.62 -14.15
N TYR A 79 -13.90 9.50 -13.79
CA TYR A 79 -14.50 10.47 -14.69
C TYR A 79 -14.45 11.88 -14.09
N PRO A 80 -14.21 12.92 -14.91
CA PRO A 80 -14.10 14.28 -14.40
C PRO A 80 -15.45 14.88 -13.95
N ARG A 81 -16.57 14.36 -14.47
CA ARG A 81 -17.92 14.90 -14.21
C ARG A 81 -18.97 13.80 -14.17
N LYS A 82 -20.05 14.03 -13.41
CA LYS A 82 -21.17 13.10 -13.27
C LYS A 82 -21.89 12.80 -14.59
N ASP A 83 -21.96 13.79 -15.47
CA ASP A 83 -22.66 13.74 -16.74
C ASP A 83 -21.76 13.28 -17.90
N HIS A 84 -20.52 12.88 -17.62
CA HIS A 84 -19.59 12.41 -18.65
C HIS A 84 -20.22 11.24 -19.43
N PRO A 85 -20.23 11.26 -20.78
CA PRO A 85 -20.82 10.19 -21.59
C PRO A 85 -20.26 8.81 -21.25
N GLU A 86 -18.95 8.72 -21.05
CA GLU A 86 -18.29 7.46 -20.66
C GLU A 86 -18.70 6.98 -19.26
N ALA A 87 -18.97 7.88 -18.31
CA ALA A 87 -19.43 7.50 -16.97
C ALA A 87 -20.81 6.84 -17.03
N ARG A 88 -21.70 7.36 -17.89
CA ARG A 88 -23.03 6.79 -18.13
C ARG A 88 -22.95 5.46 -18.86
N ALA A 89 -22.06 5.36 -19.85
CA ALA A 89 -21.81 4.12 -20.58
C ALA A 89 -21.28 3.03 -19.64
N LYS A 90 -20.26 3.34 -18.83
CA LYS A 90 -19.70 2.43 -17.83
C LYS A 90 -20.72 2.01 -16.78
N LEU A 91 -21.54 2.93 -16.27
CA LEU A 91 -22.60 2.58 -15.31
C LEU A 91 -23.60 1.59 -15.93
N LYS A 92 -23.94 1.76 -17.22
CA LYS A 92 -24.82 0.84 -17.94
C LYS A 92 -24.17 -0.52 -18.16
N GLU A 93 -22.91 -0.54 -18.58
CA GLU A 93 -22.06 -1.73 -18.74
C GLU A 93 -21.99 -2.52 -17.43
N VAL A 94 -21.56 -1.87 -16.34
CA VAL A 94 -21.45 -2.45 -14.99
C VAL A 94 -22.78 -3.05 -14.54
N ARG A 95 -23.90 -2.31 -14.65
CA ARG A 95 -25.22 -2.80 -14.22
C ARG A 95 -25.73 -3.97 -15.06
N ALA A 96 -25.26 -4.11 -16.30
CA ALA A 96 -25.61 -5.21 -17.19
C ALA A 96 -24.71 -6.44 -16.99
N ALA A 97 -23.50 -6.25 -16.45
CA ALA A 97 -22.52 -7.31 -16.25
C ALA A 97 -23.04 -8.39 -15.29
N THR A 98 -22.58 -9.62 -15.54
CA THR A 98 -22.97 -10.81 -14.79
C THR A 98 -21.74 -11.52 -14.25
N VAL A 99 -21.83 -11.96 -13.00
CA VAL A 99 -20.87 -12.88 -12.36
C VAL A 99 -21.66 -14.15 -12.07
N GLU A 100 -21.18 -15.30 -12.56
CA GLU A 100 -21.88 -16.59 -12.44
C GLU A 100 -23.35 -16.55 -12.91
N GLY A 101 -23.62 -15.82 -14.00
CA GLY A 101 -24.97 -15.65 -14.55
C GLY A 101 -25.90 -14.72 -13.75
N LYS A 102 -25.44 -14.12 -12.65
CA LYS A 102 -26.21 -13.19 -11.82
C LYS A 102 -25.78 -11.74 -12.05
N ARG A 103 -26.76 -10.83 -12.11
CA ARG A 103 -26.53 -9.38 -12.20
C ARG A 103 -26.20 -8.78 -10.83
N VAL A 104 -24.99 -9.03 -10.35
CA VAL A 104 -24.53 -8.63 -9.01
C VAL A 104 -24.45 -7.10 -8.85
N PHE A 105 -24.20 -6.35 -9.93
CA PHE A 105 -24.02 -4.89 -9.88
C PHE A 105 -25.28 -4.08 -10.20
N ARG A 106 -26.49 -4.66 -10.10
CA ARG A 106 -27.75 -3.93 -10.42
C ARG A 106 -27.92 -2.64 -9.61
N LYS A 107 -27.34 -2.60 -8.40
CA LYS A 107 -27.37 -1.46 -7.48
C LYS A 107 -26.19 -0.49 -7.63
N ALA A 108 -25.25 -0.75 -8.54
CA ALA A 108 -24.11 0.13 -8.76
C ALA A 108 -24.58 1.55 -9.08
N LYS A 109 -23.84 2.55 -8.61
CA LYS A 109 -24.20 3.97 -8.72
C LYS A 109 -22.95 4.80 -9.00
N LEU A 110 -23.14 5.90 -9.72
CA LEU A 110 -22.07 6.87 -9.93
C LEU A 110 -21.96 7.77 -8.70
N VAL A 111 -20.81 7.78 -8.05
CA VAL A 111 -20.54 8.55 -6.83
C VAL A 111 -19.40 9.53 -7.05
N ALA A 112 -19.42 10.62 -6.29
CA ALA A 112 -18.29 11.55 -6.25
C ALA A 112 -17.16 10.96 -5.41
N ILE A 113 -15.93 11.14 -5.88
CA ILE A 113 -14.70 10.72 -5.22
C ILE A 113 -13.71 11.89 -5.17
N ASP A 114 -12.80 11.89 -4.21
CA ASP A 114 -11.68 12.81 -4.22
C ASP A 114 -10.75 12.45 -5.40
N ARG A 115 -10.36 13.45 -6.21
CA ARG A 115 -9.42 13.24 -7.31
C ARG A 115 -8.02 12.82 -6.82
N LYS A 116 -7.67 13.13 -5.58
CA LYS A 116 -6.43 12.70 -4.93
C LYS A 116 -6.46 11.26 -4.42
N GLN A 117 -7.65 10.66 -4.30
CA GLN A 117 -7.78 9.28 -3.85
C GLN A 117 -7.18 8.35 -4.92
N ALA A 118 -5.96 7.88 -4.74
CA ALA A 118 -5.39 6.83 -5.57
C ALA A 118 -6.07 5.51 -5.18
N GLY A 119 -6.48 4.72 -6.17
CA GLY A 119 -6.97 3.38 -5.89
C GLY A 119 -5.83 2.44 -5.57
N ILE A 120 -6.07 1.52 -4.64
CA ILE A 120 -5.23 0.36 -4.38
C ILE A 120 -5.23 -0.50 -5.64
N ARG A 121 -4.05 -0.59 -6.28
CA ARG A 121 -3.82 -1.41 -7.48
C ARG A 121 -3.19 -2.75 -7.11
N ASP A 122 -2.24 -2.71 -6.19
CA ASP A 122 -1.63 -3.88 -5.57
C ASP A 122 -1.83 -3.80 -4.07
N LYS A 123 -2.42 -4.83 -3.46
CA LYS A 123 -2.63 -4.86 -2.01
C LYS A 123 -1.31 -4.87 -1.21
N HIS A 124 -0.18 -5.20 -1.84
CA HIS A 124 1.13 -5.20 -1.18
C HIS A 124 1.92 -3.90 -1.38
N ASP A 125 1.42 -2.95 -2.18
CA ASP A 125 2.01 -1.63 -2.26
C ASP A 125 1.74 -0.88 -0.94
N LEU A 126 2.80 -0.61 -0.19
CA LEU A 126 2.73 0.00 1.13
C LEU A 126 2.23 1.45 1.07
N SER A 127 2.35 2.13 -0.06
CA SER A 127 1.99 3.57 -0.20
C SER A 127 0.52 3.87 0.08
N GLN A 128 -0.33 2.84 0.12
CA GLN A 128 -1.75 2.97 0.42
C GLN A 128 -2.11 2.76 1.90
N TYR A 129 -1.13 2.45 2.77
CA TYR A 129 -1.34 2.17 4.19
C TYR A 129 -0.84 3.28 5.11
N SER A 130 -1.01 4.54 4.69
CA SER A 130 -0.58 5.70 5.48
C SER A 130 -1.15 5.66 6.91
N GLY A 131 -0.32 5.96 7.91
CA GLY A 131 -0.72 5.97 9.32
C GLY A 131 -0.48 4.65 10.06
N TYR A 132 -0.23 3.56 9.34
CA TYR A 132 0.30 2.33 9.93
C TYR A 132 1.81 2.43 10.16
N ARG A 133 2.32 1.46 10.91
CA ARG A 133 3.74 1.15 11.04
C ARG A 133 4.01 -0.24 10.47
N THR A 134 5.24 -0.52 10.08
CA THR A 134 5.61 -1.82 9.48
C THR A 134 7.06 -2.16 9.81
N LEU A 135 7.43 -3.43 9.82
CA LEU A 135 8.79 -3.87 10.12
C LEU A 135 9.65 -3.78 8.86
N LEU A 136 10.76 -3.04 8.88
CA LEU A 136 11.66 -2.93 7.74
C LEU A 136 12.52 -4.19 7.59
N VAL A 137 12.32 -4.92 6.49
CA VAL A 137 13.01 -6.19 6.21
C VAL A 137 14.16 -5.98 5.23
N ALA A 138 13.92 -5.25 4.13
CA ALA A 138 14.98 -4.97 3.15
C ALA A 138 14.86 -3.57 2.53
N VAL A 139 15.99 -3.06 2.06
CA VAL A 139 16.12 -1.82 1.29
C VAL A 139 16.84 -2.13 -0.01
N PHE A 140 16.26 -1.71 -1.13
CA PHE A 140 16.89 -1.77 -2.45
C PHE A 140 17.10 -0.36 -2.98
N ASP A 141 18.33 0.05 -3.25
CA ASP A 141 18.65 1.40 -3.70
C ASP A 141 19.37 1.41 -5.05
N GLU A 142 19.74 2.61 -5.52
CA GLU A 142 20.44 2.79 -6.80
C GLU A 142 21.77 2.01 -6.89
N ASN A 143 22.41 1.64 -5.76
CA ASN A 143 23.62 0.81 -5.79
C ASN A 143 23.33 -0.63 -6.22
N HIS A 144 22.08 -1.08 -6.14
CA HIS A 144 21.63 -2.35 -6.74
C HIS A 144 21.51 -2.27 -8.28
N GLY A 145 21.55 -1.05 -8.84
CA GLY A 145 21.33 -0.78 -10.25
C GLY A 145 19.87 -0.44 -10.57
N LYS A 146 19.57 -0.28 -11.87
CA LYS A 146 18.28 0.24 -12.35
C LYS A 146 17.07 -0.65 -12.01
N GLU A 147 17.31 -1.90 -11.66
CA GLU A 147 16.28 -2.89 -11.37
C GLU A 147 15.88 -2.92 -9.88
N PHE A 148 16.39 -2.02 -9.04
CA PHE A 148 16.15 -2.03 -7.59
C PHE A 148 14.66 -2.08 -7.20
N ARG A 149 13.76 -1.50 -8.02
CA ARG A 149 12.31 -1.58 -7.81
C ARG A 149 11.79 -2.98 -8.02
N ARG A 150 12.14 -3.57 -9.16
CA ARG A 150 11.76 -4.94 -9.52
C ARG A 150 12.29 -5.94 -8.50
N SER A 151 13.55 -5.79 -8.06
CA SER A 151 14.12 -6.65 -7.02
C SER A 151 13.38 -6.58 -5.69
N ALA A 152 12.86 -5.40 -5.32
CA ALA A 152 12.04 -5.27 -4.11
C ALA A 152 10.69 -6.00 -4.26
N GLU A 153 10.03 -5.89 -5.42
CA GLU A 153 8.78 -6.62 -5.69
C GLU A 153 9.01 -8.14 -5.68
N GLU A 154 10.04 -8.63 -6.38
CA GLU A 154 10.39 -10.06 -6.43
C GLU A 154 10.80 -10.60 -5.04
N THR A 155 11.53 -9.81 -4.25
CA THR A 155 11.88 -10.19 -2.87
C THR A 155 10.64 -10.23 -1.98
N ALA A 156 9.74 -9.25 -2.10
CA ALA A 156 8.49 -9.23 -1.34
C ALA A 156 7.58 -10.42 -1.70
N GLU A 157 7.55 -10.84 -2.97
CA GLU A 157 6.85 -12.05 -3.40
C GLU A 157 7.48 -13.32 -2.83
N ALA A 158 8.79 -13.49 -2.97
CA ALA A 158 9.51 -14.66 -2.46
C ALA A 158 9.34 -14.83 -0.93
N LEU A 159 9.45 -13.75 -0.15
CA LEU A 159 9.30 -13.80 1.30
C LEU A 159 7.85 -14.13 1.74
N ARG A 160 6.84 -13.71 0.96
CA ARG A 160 5.44 -14.12 1.22
C ARG A 160 5.26 -15.62 1.04
N GLU A 161 5.84 -16.18 -0.01
CA GLU A 161 5.77 -17.61 -0.30
C GLU A 161 6.57 -18.44 0.72
N GLU A 162 7.75 -17.96 1.14
CA GLU A 162 8.62 -18.68 2.07
C GLU A 162 8.07 -18.71 3.50
N HIS A 163 7.53 -17.59 3.98
CA HIS A 163 7.17 -17.43 5.40
C HIS A 163 5.67 -17.41 5.68
N GLU A 164 4.82 -17.38 4.65
CA GLU A 164 3.35 -17.32 4.77
C GLU A 164 2.87 -16.12 5.62
N VAL A 165 3.55 -14.97 5.51
CA VAL A 165 3.22 -13.71 6.22
C VAL A 165 3.00 -12.56 5.24
N ASP A 166 2.34 -11.49 5.70
CA ASP A 166 2.10 -10.30 4.89
C ASP A 166 3.41 -9.48 4.72
N ILE A 167 3.95 -9.50 3.50
CA ILE A 167 5.06 -8.65 3.06
C ILE A 167 4.58 -7.63 2.04
N TYR A 168 5.08 -6.42 2.19
CA TYR A 168 4.74 -5.26 1.38
C TYR A 168 6.00 -4.70 0.73
N PHE A 169 5.81 -3.94 -0.35
CA PHE A 169 6.87 -3.15 -0.96
C PHE A 169 6.47 -1.67 -1.03
N TYR A 170 7.44 -0.78 -1.00
CA TYR A 170 7.25 0.66 -1.21
C TYR A 170 8.30 1.17 -2.19
N HIS A 171 7.92 2.05 -3.12
CA HIS A 171 8.87 2.71 -4.00
C HIS A 171 8.99 4.20 -3.67
N GLY A 172 10.13 4.58 -3.10
CA GLY A 172 10.55 5.97 -3.00
C GLY A 172 11.28 6.45 -4.26
N PRO A 173 11.71 7.73 -4.28
CA PRO A 173 12.45 8.28 -5.42
C PRO A 173 13.72 7.50 -5.76
N ASN A 174 14.56 7.22 -4.74
CA ASN A 174 15.92 6.66 -4.91
C ASN A 174 16.11 5.28 -4.23
N GLN A 175 15.05 4.74 -3.63
CA GLN A 175 15.10 3.44 -2.94
C GLN A 175 13.71 2.80 -2.91
N SER A 176 13.68 1.48 -2.80
CA SER A 176 12.50 0.67 -2.55
C SER A 176 12.67 -0.07 -1.23
N LEU A 177 11.58 -0.20 -0.48
CA LEU A 177 11.57 -0.90 0.80
C LEU A 177 10.78 -2.19 0.65
N VAL A 178 11.17 -3.21 1.39
CA VAL A 178 10.40 -4.43 1.63
C VAL A 178 10.14 -4.51 3.12
N THR A 179 8.88 -4.66 3.50
CA THR A 179 8.45 -4.54 4.90
C THR A 179 7.47 -5.64 5.28
N ALA A 180 7.43 -6.03 6.55
CA ALA A 180 6.54 -7.08 7.05
C ALA A 180 5.50 -6.53 8.03
N GLY A 181 4.24 -6.93 7.83
CA GLY A 181 3.11 -6.62 8.69
C GLY A 181 2.65 -5.15 8.66
N LEU A 182 1.46 -4.90 9.19
CA LEU A 182 0.88 -3.56 9.38
C LEU A 182 0.43 -3.40 10.82
N PHE A 183 1.11 -2.53 11.55
CA PHE A 183 0.94 -2.31 12.97
C PHE A 183 0.33 -0.94 13.25
N THR A 184 -0.52 -0.90 14.26
CA THR A 184 -1.15 0.27 14.85
C THR A 184 -0.51 0.58 16.21
N GLN A 185 -1.01 1.61 16.89
CA GLN A 185 -0.56 1.93 18.26
C GLN A 185 -0.92 0.83 19.28
N MET A 186 -1.94 0.00 19.00
CA MET A 186 -2.38 -1.06 19.90
C MET A 186 -1.40 -2.24 19.95
N ASP A 187 -0.53 -2.35 18.94
CA ASP A 187 0.47 -3.42 18.81
C ASP A 187 1.76 -3.12 19.59
N PHE A 188 1.77 -1.99 20.31
CA PHE A 188 2.82 -1.58 21.22
C PHE A 188 2.38 -1.80 22.66
N VAL A 189 3.32 -2.18 23.51
CA VAL A 189 3.09 -2.38 24.95
C VAL A 189 3.87 -1.32 25.73
N PRO A 190 3.25 -0.62 26.69
CA PRO A 190 3.96 0.34 27.52
C PRO A 190 4.89 -0.40 28.49
N VAL A 191 6.18 -0.11 28.44
CA VAL A 191 7.21 -0.60 29.36
C VAL A 191 7.89 0.62 29.95
N ASP A 192 7.80 0.80 31.26
CA ASP A 192 8.35 1.97 31.98
C ASP A 192 7.91 3.34 31.39
N GLY A 193 6.69 3.38 30.85
CA GLY A 193 6.14 4.59 30.23
C GLY A 193 6.63 4.88 28.81
N VAL A 194 7.38 3.95 28.19
CA VAL A 194 7.83 4.01 26.81
C VAL A 194 7.17 2.89 26.01
N ASP A 195 6.73 3.19 24.79
CA ASP A 195 6.19 2.18 23.88
C ASP A 195 7.28 1.19 23.47
N SER A 196 7.14 -0.06 23.90
CA SER A 196 7.93 -1.21 23.46
C SER A 196 7.15 -2.01 22.41
N TYR A 197 7.85 -2.82 21.62
CA TYR A 197 7.24 -3.76 20.68
C TYR A 197 6.41 -4.82 21.41
N GLY A 198 5.15 -4.95 21.00
CA GLY A 198 4.25 -5.99 21.46
C GLY A 198 4.50 -7.35 20.79
N PRO A 199 3.69 -8.37 21.13
CA PRO A 199 3.93 -9.75 20.72
C PRO A 199 4.00 -9.97 19.20
N GLU A 200 3.09 -9.37 18.43
CA GLU A 200 3.05 -9.55 16.97
C GLU A 200 4.29 -8.98 16.28
N ILE A 201 4.75 -7.81 16.70
CA ILE A 201 5.98 -7.19 16.18
C ILE A 201 7.19 -8.07 16.51
N ARG A 202 7.28 -8.59 17.74
CA ARG A 202 8.38 -9.48 18.16
C ARG A 202 8.38 -10.78 17.37
N GLN A 203 7.22 -11.37 17.12
CA GLN A 203 7.10 -12.55 16.25
C GLN A 203 7.64 -12.27 14.85
N MET A 204 7.32 -11.10 14.27
CA MET A 204 7.89 -10.72 12.97
C MET A 204 9.40 -10.49 13.02
N GLN A 205 9.94 -9.98 14.13
CA GLN A 205 11.39 -9.86 14.33
C GLN A 205 12.08 -11.22 14.51
N GLU A 206 11.40 -12.24 15.02
CA GLU A 206 11.95 -13.60 15.09
C GLU A 206 12.05 -14.23 13.69
N ILE A 207 11.08 -13.95 12.81
CA ILE A 207 11.11 -14.38 11.40
C ILE A 207 12.16 -13.59 10.61
N PHE A 208 12.19 -12.27 10.80
CA PHE A 208 13.10 -11.34 10.13
C PHE A 208 13.99 -10.64 11.17
N PRO A 209 15.07 -11.28 11.64
CA PRO A 209 15.90 -10.72 12.70
C PRO A 209 16.75 -9.55 12.24
N HIS A 210 17.10 -9.47 10.96
CA HIS A 210 18.03 -8.47 10.44
C HIS A 210 17.53 -7.81 9.16
N THR A 211 17.82 -6.52 9.03
CA THR A 211 17.53 -5.78 7.80
C THR A 211 18.61 -6.04 6.76
N GLN A 212 18.16 -6.24 5.50
CA GLN A 212 19.03 -6.38 4.34
C GLN A 212 19.08 -5.08 3.54
N ARG A 213 20.21 -4.83 2.88
CA ARG A 213 20.36 -3.81 1.85
C ARG A 213 20.89 -4.46 0.58
N ASN A 214 20.15 -4.33 -0.50
CA ASN A 214 20.49 -4.88 -1.82
C ASN A 214 20.76 -6.40 -1.81
N GLY A 215 20.09 -7.14 -0.91
CA GLY A 215 20.26 -8.59 -0.72
C GLY A 215 21.38 -9.00 0.23
N GLU A 216 22.08 -8.05 0.84
CA GLU A 216 23.15 -8.30 1.81
C GLU A 216 22.74 -7.79 3.20
N TYR A 217 23.18 -8.45 4.28
CA TYR A 217 22.89 -7.97 5.63
C TYR A 217 23.64 -6.67 5.93
N LEU A 218 22.94 -5.69 6.47
CA LEU A 218 23.57 -4.47 6.99
C LEU A 218 24.43 -4.82 8.20
N ILE A 219 25.62 -4.25 8.29
CA ILE A 219 26.55 -4.46 9.40
C ILE A 219 26.60 -3.16 10.21
N GLY A 220 26.18 -3.21 11.47
CA GLY A 220 26.25 -2.09 12.40
C GLY A 220 27.68 -1.84 12.85
N GLU A 221 28.10 -0.57 12.87
CA GLU A 221 29.46 -0.17 13.26
C GLU A 221 29.72 -0.29 14.79
N ASP A 222 28.68 -0.35 15.62
CA ASP A 222 28.78 -0.13 17.08
C ASP A 222 27.99 -1.14 17.94
N LEU A 223 27.72 -2.33 17.41
CA LEU A 223 27.02 -3.37 18.17
C LEU A 223 28.04 -4.13 19.04
N ALA A 224 27.95 -3.98 20.37
CA ALA A 224 28.65 -4.80 21.37
C ALA A 224 28.20 -6.30 21.37
N SER A 225 27.37 -6.67 20.40
CA SER A 225 26.82 -7.99 20.15
C SER A 225 27.80 -8.82 19.31
N GLU A 226 27.86 -10.14 19.54
CA GLU A 226 28.61 -11.07 18.68
C GLU A 226 28.09 -11.06 17.23
N ASP A 227 26.80 -10.78 17.05
CA ASP A 227 26.19 -10.54 15.76
C ASP A 227 26.23 -9.05 15.42
N LYS A 228 27.00 -8.70 14.38
CA LYS A 228 27.14 -7.33 13.91
C LYS A 228 26.05 -6.91 12.93
N ARG A 229 25.10 -7.80 12.60
CA ARG A 229 24.03 -7.46 11.65
C ARG A 229 23.03 -6.50 12.27
N GLU A 230 22.60 -5.50 11.51
CA GLU A 230 21.59 -4.54 11.98
C GLU A 230 20.25 -5.24 12.17
N PRO A 231 19.62 -5.11 13.36
CA PRO A 231 18.33 -5.72 13.62
C PRO A 231 17.22 -5.02 12.82
N THR A 232 16.13 -5.74 12.54
CA THR A 232 14.95 -5.10 11.94
C THR A 232 14.30 -4.10 12.89
N VAL A 233 13.81 -3.02 12.31
CA VAL A 233 13.19 -1.91 13.04
C VAL A 233 11.79 -1.60 12.50
N VAL A 234 10.90 -1.18 13.38
CA VAL A 234 9.57 -0.73 12.99
C VAL A 234 9.62 0.72 12.52
N VAL A 235 9.18 0.96 11.29
CA VAL A 235 9.11 2.28 10.66
C VAL A 235 7.65 2.70 10.45
N ARG A 236 7.42 4.00 10.26
CA ARG A 236 6.10 4.50 9.81
C ARG A 236 5.98 4.25 8.31
N VAL A 237 4.78 3.88 7.88
CA VAL A 237 4.45 3.86 6.46
C VAL A 237 4.59 5.29 5.90
N PRO A 238 5.35 5.49 4.79
CA PRO A 238 5.57 6.81 4.19
C PRO A 238 4.29 7.51 3.72
#